data_AF-Q48726-F1
#
_entry.id   AF-Q48726-F1
#
_cell.length_a   1.000
_cell.length_b   1.000
_cell.length_c   1.000
_cell.angle_alpha   90.00
_cell.angle_beta   90.00
_cell.angle_gamma   90.00
#
_symmetry.space_group_name_H-M   'P 1'
#
loop_
_entity.id
_entity.type
_entity.pdbx_description
1 polymer ?
#
loop_
_entity_poly.entity_id
_entity_poly.type
_entity_poly.pdbx_seq_one_letter_code
_entity_poly.pdbx_strand_id
1 'polypeptide(L)'
;MAKSKFKTTFSNDKATTSSTALLKYINKKAPKGYKYEILYKGSDIYSLKKDNTDEKISFLVRFKFPLNFEGIKVTNPQDLLELSYRTQKEIVLDETLQNGSDGQPPTLVSLKGEVGKQSIFPIPFPKLDPIKLEWFGGALEIPIKRIPYASLSEIKLESESDNILHVSFLFNETNNKVHLNTNINFEYLRTIDDYFKFRDFLKNYSEGRVKILSKNITLRSEDNNDKIKIFEKNDKLYNALRLIQSKIDTKIPFPQNLSIKDVNIIKILFESYINDRVVKFKSEPSLKFTFDDSSNFKESFPITGKKNMGIFVPFQRNIKFLSVSIPIIENQLYTDTTVKTADLQDRVLILETNKNNESFVFYQNSEEYKEISINEMLEKKKAAIELDDIDFSVLKK
;
A
#
# COMPACT_ATOMS: atom_id res chain seq x y z
N MET A 1 -20.57 64.47 53.21
CA MET A 1 -20.72 63.90 51.85
C MET A 1 -21.76 62.79 51.89
N ALA A 2 -23.02 63.10 51.58
CA ALA A 2 -24.07 62.09 51.55
C ALA A 2 -23.86 61.21 50.30
N LYS A 3 -23.48 59.94 50.48
CA LYS A 3 -23.50 58.95 49.40
C LYS A 3 -24.92 58.96 48.83
N SER A 4 -25.05 59.41 47.58
CA SER A 4 -26.33 59.49 46.89
C SER A 4 -27.04 58.14 46.97
N LYS A 5 -28.26 58.14 47.55
CA LYS A 5 -29.16 56.97 47.61
C LYS A 5 -29.32 56.31 46.23
N PHE A 6 -29.10 57.06 45.16
CA PHE A 6 -29.14 56.55 43.80
C PHE A 6 -28.04 55.49 43.57
N LYS A 7 -26.78 55.76 43.93
CA LYS A 7 -25.71 54.77 43.74
C LYS A 7 -25.94 53.53 44.61
N THR A 8 -26.37 53.63 45.87
CA THR A 8 -26.63 52.43 46.69
C THR A 8 -27.85 51.62 46.25
N THR A 9 -28.85 52.25 45.64
CA THR A 9 -30.03 51.52 45.13
C THR A 9 -29.74 50.78 43.83
N PHE A 10 -28.86 51.34 42.99
CA PHE A 10 -28.53 50.77 41.67
C PHE A 10 -27.18 50.05 41.61
N SER A 11 -26.32 50.18 42.64
CA SER A 11 -25.09 49.40 42.79
C SER A 11 -25.39 48.12 43.56
N ASN A 12 -26.21 47.26 42.96
CA ASN A 12 -26.12 45.85 43.27
C ASN A 12 -25.31 45.23 42.13
N ASP A 13 -24.05 44.94 42.43
CA ASP A 13 -23.20 43.98 41.71
C ASP A 13 -23.75 42.53 41.84
N LYS A 14 -25.08 42.39 41.92
CA LYS A 14 -25.79 41.13 41.74
C LYS A 14 -26.08 40.99 40.26
N ALA A 15 -25.07 40.62 39.48
CA ALA A 15 -25.32 39.94 38.23
C ALA A 15 -26.23 38.72 38.53
N THR A 16 -27.50 38.75 38.11
CA THR A 16 -28.41 37.60 37.81
C THR A 16 -29.92 37.82 38.06
N THR A 17 -30.46 39.05 38.18
CA THR A 17 -31.93 39.23 38.08
C THR A 17 -32.45 39.29 36.64
N SER A 18 -31.64 39.72 35.66
CA SER A 18 -32.10 39.77 34.25
C SER A 18 -32.36 38.37 33.67
N SER A 19 -31.66 37.33 34.14
CA SER A 19 -31.84 35.97 33.64
C SER A 19 -33.21 35.40 34.00
N THR A 20 -33.76 35.68 35.19
CA THR A 20 -35.08 35.17 35.59
C THR A 20 -36.23 35.85 34.85
N ALA A 21 -36.16 37.16 34.63
CA ALA A 21 -37.17 37.87 33.86
C ALA A 21 -37.18 37.45 32.38
N LEU A 22 -35.99 37.33 31.77
CA LEU A 22 -35.83 36.84 30.40
C LEU A 22 -36.26 35.38 30.26
N LEU A 23 -35.90 34.52 31.22
CA LEU A 23 -36.34 33.12 31.28
C LEU A 23 -37.87 33.03 31.39
N LYS A 24 -38.49 33.85 32.25
CA LYS A 24 -39.95 33.93 32.36
C LYS A 24 -40.59 34.39 31.05
N TYR A 25 -39.97 35.33 30.34
CA TYR A 25 -40.45 35.82 29.04
C TYR A 25 -40.39 34.72 27.97
N ILE A 26 -39.28 34.00 27.82
CA ILE A 26 -39.18 32.92 26.83
C ILE A 26 -40.08 31.74 27.19
N ASN A 27 -40.25 31.41 28.48
CA ASN A 27 -41.16 30.36 28.93
C ASN A 27 -42.65 30.66 28.67
N LYS A 28 -43.06 31.93 28.57
CA LYS A 28 -44.42 32.26 28.12
C LYS A 28 -44.70 31.83 26.67
N LYS A 29 -43.66 31.69 25.85
CA LYS A 29 -43.77 31.24 24.45
C LYS A 29 -43.63 29.72 24.32
N ALA A 30 -43.33 29.00 25.41
CA ALA A 30 -43.24 27.55 25.38
C ALA A 30 -44.64 26.93 25.25
N PRO A 31 -44.80 25.82 24.51
CA PRO A 31 -46.08 25.10 24.46
C PRO A 31 -46.46 24.53 25.82
N LYS A 32 -47.74 24.18 26.01
CA LYS A 32 -48.20 23.55 27.25
C LYS A 32 -47.43 22.23 27.48
N GLY A 33 -46.87 22.07 28.69
CA GLY A 33 -46.07 20.91 29.06
C GLY A 33 -44.59 20.99 28.64
N TYR A 34 -44.12 22.18 28.25
CA TYR A 34 -42.73 22.45 27.91
C TYR A 34 -42.22 23.73 28.59
N LYS A 35 -40.90 23.79 28.80
CA LYS A 35 -40.17 24.97 29.29
C LYS A 35 -38.79 25.03 28.65
N TYR A 36 -38.24 26.23 28.58
CA TYR A 36 -36.86 26.47 28.22
C TYR A 36 -35.95 26.29 29.43
N GLU A 37 -34.89 25.51 29.27
CA GLU A 37 -33.83 25.32 30.26
C GLU A 37 -32.47 25.64 29.64
N ILE A 38 -31.51 26.09 30.46
CA ILE A 38 -30.15 26.33 29.98
C ILE A 38 -29.55 25.04 29.40
N LEU A 39 -28.96 25.12 28.20
CA LEU A 39 -28.48 23.94 27.47
C LEU A 39 -27.20 23.35 28.11
N TYR A 40 -26.23 24.19 28.45
CA TYR A 40 -25.01 23.82 29.18
C TYR A 40 -24.61 24.94 30.17
N LYS A 41 -23.93 24.57 31.26
CA LYS A 41 -23.45 25.54 32.25
C LYS A 41 -22.55 26.59 31.59
N GLY A 42 -22.86 27.87 31.81
CA GLY A 42 -22.15 29.00 31.20
C GLY A 42 -22.69 29.42 29.83
N SER A 43 -23.64 28.70 29.24
CA SER A 43 -24.35 29.11 28.03
C SER A 43 -25.34 30.25 28.28
N ASP A 44 -25.57 31.09 27.28
CA ASP A 44 -26.75 31.95 27.17
C ASP A 44 -27.85 31.34 26.26
N ILE A 45 -27.65 30.09 25.81
CA ILE A 45 -28.59 29.32 24.99
C ILE A 45 -29.47 28.46 25.88
N TYR A 46 -30.77 28.53 25.62
CA TYR A 46 -31.80 27.77 26.28
C TYR A 46 -32.45 26.82 25.28
N SER A 47 -32.73 25.60 25.72
CA SER A 47 -33.38 24.56 24.92
C SER A 47 -34.78 24.27 25.42
N LEU A 48 -35.71 24.10 24.47
CA LEU A 48 -37.07 23.70 24.75
C LEU A 48 -37.11 22.23 25.19
N LYS A 49 -37.52 22.00 26.44
CA LYS A 49 -37.67 20.67 27.04
C LYS A 49 -39.10 20.41 27.45
N LYS A 50 -39.47 19.13 27.47
CA LYS A 50 -40.74 18.69 28.05
C LYS A 50 -40.65 18.80 29.58
N ASP A 51 -41.75 19.18 30.22
CA ASP A 51 -41.83 19.20 31.68
C ASP A 51 -41.68 17.78 32.25
N ASN A 52 -41.05 17.68 33.43
CA ASN A 52 -40.89 16.44 34.21
C ASN A 52 -40.06 15.32 33.54
N THR A 53 -39.11 15.65 32.67
CA THR A 53 -38.09 14.69 32.21
C THR A 53 -36.83 14.82 33.06
N ASP A 54 -36.44 13.73 33.75
CA ASP A 54 -35.22 13.65 34.57
C ASP A 54 -33.94 13.46 33.73
N GLU A 55 -34.04 13.50 32.40
CA GLU A 55 -32.90 13.37 31.51
C GLU A 55 -31.94 14.56 31.66
N LYS A 56 -30.72 14.27 32.11
CA LYS A 56 -29.69 15.28 32.38
C LYS A 56 -29.39 16.18 31.18
N ILE A 57 -29.49 15.64 29.96
CA ILE A 57 -29.35 16.37 28.70
C ILE A 57 -30.36 15.81 27.69
N SER A 58 -31.46 16.53 27.48
CA SER A 58 -32.45 16.26 26.43
C SER A 58 -32.73 17.57 25.68
N PHE A 59 -32.74 17.56 24.36
CA PHE A 59 -33.12 18.70 23.54
C PHE A 59 -34.06 18.27 22.42
N LEU A 60 -34.99 19.15 22.04
CA LEU A 60 -35.92 18.90 20.94
C LEU A 60 -35.26 19.25 19.60
N VAL A 61 -35.37 18.36 18.62
CA VAL A 61 -34.99 18.61 17.22
C VAL A 61 -36.17 18.33 16.31
N ARG A 62 -36.34 19.14 15.27
CA ARG A 62 -37.41 18.98 14.28
C ARG A 62 -36.88 18.57 12.92
N PHE A 63 -37.59 17.64 12.28
CA PHE A 63 -37.30 17.17 10.92
C PHE A 63 -38.59 17.11 10.11
N LYS A 64 -38.47 17.29 8.79
CA LYS A 64 -39.56 17.08 7.83
C LYS A 64 -39.22 15.87 6.97
N PHE A 65 -40.00 14.80 7.10
CA PHE A 65 -39.86 13.59 6.30
C PHE A 65 -40.88 13.54 5.15
N PRO A 66 -40.58 12.82 4.06
CA PRO A 66 -39.30 12.18 3.77
C PRO A 66 -38.21 13.20 3.40
N LEU A 67 -36.95 12.87 3.65
CA LEU A 67 -35.79 13.66 3.24
C LEU A 67 -34.74 12.76 2.58
N ASN A 68 -33.85 13.33 1.77
CA ASN A 68 -32.72 12.59 1.20
C ASN A 68 -31.47 12.84 2.03
N PHE A 69 -30.78 11.77 2.42
CA PHE A 69 -29.52 11.82 3.16
C PHE A 69 -28.51 10.89 2.49
N GLU A 70 -27.36 11.43 2.05
CA GLU A 70 -26.32 10.69 1.33
C GLU A 70 -26.88 9.86 0.14
N GLY A 71 -27.88 10.40 -0.56
CA GLY A 71 -28.53 9.76 -1.71
C GLY A 71 -29.65 8.76 -1.38
N ILE A 72 -29.96 8.54 -0.09
CA ILE A 72 -31.00 7.60 0.36
C ILE A 72 -32.22 8.36 0.86
N LYS A 73 -33.42 7.93 0.43
CA LYS A 73 -34.70 8.50 0.89
C LYS A 73 -35.04 7.95 2.28
N VAL A 74 -34.99 8.82 3.27
CA VAL A 74 -35.28 8.53 4.67
C VAL A 74 -36.70 8.93 5.02
N THR A 75 -37.42 8.07 5.75
CA THR A 75 -38.84 8.29 6.09
C THR A 75 -39.10 8.47 7.58
N ASN A 76 -38.12 8.17 8.43
CA ASN A 76 -38.24 8.25 9.89
C ASN A 76 -36.91 8.66 10.56
N PRO A 77 -36.95 9.15 11.81
CA PRO A 77 -35.74 9.57 12.54
C PRO A 77 -34.73 8.46 12.81
N GLN A 78 -35.18 7.21 13.03
CA GLN A 78 -34.30 6.08 13.33
C GLN A 78 -33.36 5.80 12.15
N ASP A 79 -33.91 5.70 10.94
CA ASP A 79 -33.13 5.50 9.72
C ASP A 79 -32.18 6.67 9.46
N LEU A 80 -32.56 7.91 9.82
CA LEU A 80 -31.70 9.07 9.67
C LEU A 80 -30.47 9.00 10.59
N LEU A 81 -30.69 8.69 11.87
CA LEU A 81 -29.62 8.54 12.85
C LEU A 81 -28.72 7.34 12.50
N GLU A 82 -29.33 6.24 12.07
CA GLU A 82 -28.60 5.05 11.63
C GLU A 82 -27.74 5.37 10.41
N LEU A 83 -28.29 6.01 9.37
CA LEU A 83 -27.50 6.42 8.20
C LEU A 83 -26.39 7.42 8.56
N SER A 84 -26.66 8.40 9.41
CA SER A 84 -25.63 9.33 9.91
C SER A 84 -24.49 8.58 10.58
N TYR A 85 -24.80 7.60 11.43
CA TYR A 85 -23.80 6.73 12.04
C TYR A 85 -23.07 5.88 11.00
N ARG A 86 -23.77 5.29 10.04
CA ARG A 86 -23.17 4.41 9.01
C ARG A 86 -22.29 5.14 8.01
N THR A 87 -22.64 6.37 7.64
CA THR A 87 -21.85 7.19 6.73
C THR A 87 -20.86 8.09 7.47
N GLN A 88 -20.93 8.14 8.81
CA GLN A 88 -20.15 9.05 9.66
C GLN A 88 -20.29 10.51 9.19
N LYS A 89 -21.50 10.88 8.73
CA LYS A 89 -21.83 12.24 8.25
C LYS A 89 -22.73 12.95 9.25
N GLU A 90 -22.49 14.24 9.43
CA GLU A 90 -23.35 15.08 10.24
C GLU A 90 -24.74 15.24 9.61
N ILE A 91 -25.75 15.35 10.45
CA ILE A 91 -27.09 15.76 10.05
C ILE A 91 -27.18 17.27 10.24
N VAL A 92 -27.12 18.02 9.14
CA VAL A 92 -27.34 19.47 9.16
C VAL A 92 -28.83 19.73 9.37
N LEU A 93 -29.18 20.45 10.43
CA LEU A 93 -30.57 20.75 10.76
C LEU A 93 -31.09 21.95 9.97
N ASP A 94 -32.32 21.86 9.49
CA ASP A 94 -33.00 22.99 8.84
C ASP A 94 -33.27 24.09 9.86
N GLU A 95 -32.61 25.24 9.68
CA GLU A 95 -32.70 26.42 10.55
C GLU A 95 -34.13 26.95 10.66
N THR A 96 -34.92 26.89 9.57
CA THR A 96 -36.30 27.39 9.58
C THR A 96 -37.20 26.52 10.44
N LEU A 97 -37.00 25.20 10.41
CA LEU A 97 -37.71 24.27 11.28
C LEU A 97 -37.30 24.44 12.75
N GLN A 98 -36.01 24.64 13.01
CA GLN A 98 -35.49 24.82 14.38
C GLN A 98 -35.91 26.16 14.99
N ASN A 99 -35.87 27.26 14.23
CA ASN A 99 -36.27 28.60 14.70
C ASN A 99 -37.79 28.74 14.88
N GLY A 100 -38.57 27.77 14.40
CA GLY A 100 -40.03 27.80 14.47
C GLY A 100 -40.65 28.03 13.10
N SER A 101 -41.49 27.08 12.69
CA SER A 101 -42.34 27.13 11.51
C SER A 101 -43.77 26.77 11.92
N ASP A 102 -44.77 27.21 11.15
CA ASP A 102 -46.18 26.86 11.35
C ASP A 102 -46.72 27.10 12.78
N GLY A 103 -46.29 28.20 13.41
CA GLY A 103 -46.74 28.58 14.76
C GLY A 103 -46.03 27.85 15.90
N GLN A 104 -45.06 26.98 15.60
CA GLN A 104 -44.26 26.32 16.63
C GLN A 104 -43.14 27.25 17.13
N PRO A 105 -42.84 27.27 18.45
CA PRO A 105 -41.78 28.12 18.99
C PRO A 105 -40.39 27.54 18.67
N PRO A 106 -39.31 28.35 18.72
CA PRO A 106 -37.94 27.87 18.49
C PRO A 106 -37.55 26.68 19.39
N THR A 107 -36.71 25.77 18.91
CA THR A 107 -36.14 24.68 19.73
C THR A 107 -35.02 25.18 20.63
N LEU A 108 -34.27 26.19 20.18
CA LEU A 108 -33.22 26.88 20.91
C LEU A 108 -33.44 28.39 20.88
N VAL A 109 -33.09 29.07 21.97
CA VAL A 109 -33.13 30.54 22.07
C VAL A 109 -31.85 31.03 22.74
N SER A 110 -31.11 31.94 22.09
CA SER A 110 -30.03 32.70 22.73
C SER A 110 -30.56 34.03 23.27
N LEU A 111 -30.07 34.44 24.45
CA LEU A 111 -30.39 35.74 25.04
C LEU A 111 -29.41 36.85 24.61
N LYS A 112 -28.28 36.52 23.98
CA LYS A 112 -27.24 37.49 23.57
C LYS A 112 -27.04 37.59 22.06
N GLY A 113 -27.65 36.74 21.25
CA GLY A 113 -27.47 36.72 19.80
C GLY A 113 -28.35 35.71 19.08
N GLU A 114 -27.95 35.36 17.86
CA GLU A 114 -28.64 34.37 17.03
C GLU A 114 -28.09 32.95 17.30
N VAL A 115 -28.96 31.95 17.20
CA VAL A 115 -28.53 30.54 17.25
C VAL A 115 -27.98 30.19 15.87
N GLY A 116 -26.68 29.86 15.81
CA GLY A 116 -26.03 29.46 14.57
C GLY A 116 -26.48 28.09 14.05
N LYS A 117 -25.86 27.65 12.95
CA LYS A 117 -26.09 26.33 12.34
C LYS A 117 -25.98 25.22 13.37
N GLN A 118 -26.97 24.33 13.35
CA GLN A 118 -27.05 23.19 14.25
C GLN A 118 -26.83 21.92 13.45
N SER A 119 -25.95 21.05 13.95
CA SER A 119 -25.66 19.76 13.37
C SER A 119 -25.68 18.68 14.45
N ILE A 120 -26.14 17.49 14.09
CA ILE A 120 -25.99 16.29 14.91
C ILE A 120 -24.83 15.49 14.32
N PHE A 121 -23.80 15.25 15.13
CA PHE A 121 -22.68 14.42 14.75
C PHE A 121 -22.92 12.98 15.23
N PRO A 122 -22.65 11.98 14.37
CA PRO A 122 -22.69 10.59 14.79
C PRO A 122 -21.58 10.31 15.80
N ILE A 123 -21.79 9.32 16.66
CA ILE A 123 -20.68 8.78 17.46
C ILE A 123 -19.65 8.13 16.51
N PRO A 124 -18.35 8.26 16.79
CA PRO A 124 -17.32 7.53 16.06
C PRO A 124 -17.55 6.02 16.16
N PHE A 125 -17.13 5.28 15.13
CA PHE A 125 -17.15 3.83 15.19
C PHE A 125 -16.31 3.31 16.37
N PRO A 126 -16.78 2.29 17.09
CA PRO A 126 -15.97 1.65 18.12
C PRO A 126 -14.75 0.99 17.49
N LYS A 127 -13.67 0.89 18.26
CA LYS A 127 -12.52 0.09 17.88
C LYS A 127 -12.92 -1.39 17.86
N LEU A 128 -12.54 -2.09 16.80
CA LEU A 128 -12.80 -3.52 16.65
C LEU A 128 -11.56 -4.33 17.04
N ASP A 129 -11.80 -5.55 17.51
CA ASP A 129 -10.72 -6.51 17.70
C ASP A 129 -10.13 -6.93 16.35
N PRO A 130 -8.82 -7.20 16.28
CA PRO A 130 -8.19 -7.66 15.05
C PRO A 130 -8.73 -9.04 14.66
N ILE A 131 -8.75 -9.30 13.36
CA ILE A 131 -9.08 -10.62 12.84
C ILE A 131 -7.86 -11.52 12.91
N LYS A 132 -8.04 -12.69 13.50
CA LYS A 132 -7.02 -13.73 13.53
C LYS A 132 -7.06 -14.57 12.25
N LEU A 133 -5.91 -14.65 11.59
CA LEU A 133 -5.61 -15.58 10.52
C LEU A 133 -4.76 -16.72 11.05
N GLU A 134 -5.06 -17.95 10.65
CA GLU A 134 -4.34 -19.14 11.08
C GLU A 134 -4.04 -20.05 9.90
N TRP A 135 -2.85 -20.66 9.91
CA TRP A 135 -2.44 -21.72 8.99
C TRP A 135 -1.58 -22.74 9.74
N PHE A 136 -1.13 -23.79 9.06
CA PHE A 136 -0.25 -24.77 9.70
C PHE A 136 1.10 -24.13 10.06
N GLY A 137 1.37 -24.00 11.36
CA GLY A 137 2.63 -23.47 11.89
C GLY A 137 2.69 -21.96 12.10
N GLY A 138 1.60 -21.21 11.89
CA GLY A 138 1.63 -19.76 12.08
C GLY A 138 0.25 -19.12 12.26
N ALA A 139 0.26 -17.90 12.79
CA ALA A 139 -0.91 -17.06 12.94
C ALA A 139 -0.53 -15.59 12.74
N LEU A 140 -1.48 -14.79 12.29
CA LEU A 140 -1.33 -13.34 12.10
C LEU A 140 -2.61 -12.64 12.57
N GLU A 141 -2.46 -11.53 13.29
CA GLU A 141 -3.58 -10.67 13.65
C GLU A 141 -3.61 -9.47 12.72
N ILE A 142 -4.77 -9.21 12.11
CA ILE A 142 -4.97 -8.09 11.19
C ILE A 142 -5.93 -7.10 11.82
N PRO A 143 -5.47 -5.89 12.18
CA PRO A 143 -6.34 -4.80 12.59
C PRO A 143 -7.38 -4.49 11.52
N ILE A 144 -8.63 -4.39 11.93
CA ILE A 144 -9.75 -4.04 11.06
C ILE A 144 -10.50 -2.84 11.61
N LYS A 145 -11.14 -2.10 10.72
CA LYS A 145 -12.00 -0.98 11.07
C LYS A 145 -13.26 -0.99 10.22
N ARG A 146 -14.33 -0.43 10.78
CA ARG A 146 -15.54 -0.14 10.01
C ARG A 146 -15.29 1.06 9.12
N ILE A 147 -15.71 0.94 7.86
CA ILE A 147 -15.61 2.01 6.86
C ILE A 147 -17.01 2.61 6.66
N PRO A 148 -17.12 3.95 6.54
CA PRO A 148 -18.36 4.60 6.18
C PRO A 148 -19.01 3.97 4.94
N TYR A 149 -20.28 3.61 5.01
CA TYR A 149 -20.99 2.94 3.93
C TYR A 149 -22.47 3.32 3.92
N ALA A 150 -22.96 3.83 2.79
CA ALA A 150 -24.33 4.32 2.63
C ALA A 150 -25.30 3.17 2.34
N SER A 151 -25.64 2.40 3.37
CA SER A 151 -26.62 1.30 3.31
C SER A 151 -27.25 1.08 4.67
N LEU A 152 -28.58 0.89 4.72
CA LEU A 152 -29.30 0.58 5.96
C LEU A 152 -29.18 -0.89 6.37
N SER A 153 -28.77 -1.76 5.44
CA SER A 153 -28.69 -3.20 5.66
C SER A 153 -27.26 -3.74 5.64
N GLU A 154 -26.28 -2.92 5.27
CA GLU A 154 -24.91 -3.42 5.05
C GLU A 154 -23.88 -2.71 5.91
N ILE A 155 -22.88 -3.49 6.34
CA ILE A 155 -21.72 -3.04 7.09
C ILE A 155 -20.48 -3.38 6.27
N LYS A 156 -19.66 -2.37 6.04
CA LYS A 156 -18.36 -2.54 5.39
C LYS A 156 -17.23 -2.48 6.43
N LEU A 157 -16.40 -3.51 6.45
CA LEU A 157 -15.17 -3.57 7.26
C LEU A 157 -13.97 -3.73 6.33
N GLU A 158 -12.87 -3.06 6.65
CA GLU A 158 -11.61 -3.21 5.94
C GLU A 158 -10.44 -3.34 6.92
N SER A 159 -9.43 -4.10 6.54
CA SER A 159 -8.12 -4.12 7.21
C SER A 159 -7.46 -2.75 7.12
N GLU A 160 -6.75 -2.36 8.17
CA GLU A 160 -5.90 -1.17 8.11
C GLU A 160 -4.74 -1.35 7.12
N SER A 161 -4.30 -0.27 6.50
CA SER A 161 -3.45 -0.25 5.30
C SER A 161 -2.04 -0.85 5.47
N ASP A 162 -1.59 -1.07 6.70
CA ASP A 162 -0.21 -1.46 7.00
C ASP A 162 -0.08 -2.96 7.33
N ASN A 163 -0.59 -3.82 6.45
CA ASN A 163 -0.52 -5.27 6.62
C ASN A 163 -0.24 -5.98 5.28
N ILE A 164 0.33 -7.18 5.35
CA ILE A 164 0.61 -8.05 4.19
C ILE A 164 -0.64 -8.54 3.47
N LEU A 165 -1.78 -8.61 4.17
CA LEU A 165 -3.06 -9.01 3.60
C LEU A 165 -4.08 -7.89 3.79
N HIS A 166 -4.59 -7.38 2.67
CA HIS A 166 -5.78 -6.57 2.66
C HIS A 166 -7.01 -7.46 2.74
N VAL A 167 -7.90 -7.19 3.69
CA VAL A 167 -9.15 -7.91 3.89
C VAL A 167 -10.31 -6.92 3.87
N SER A 168 -11.34 -7.20 3.07
CA SER A 168 -12.57 -6.42 3.02
C SER A 168 -13.78 -7.32 3.20
N PHE A 169 -14.68 -6.92 4.09
CA PHE A 169 -15.97 -7.57 4.32
C PHE A 169 -17.08 -6.62 3.95
N LEU A 170 -18.08 -7.13 3.23
CA LEU A 170 -19.39 -6.53 3.14
C LEU A 170 -20.40 -7.50 3.73
N PHE A 171 -20.89 -7.16 4.93
CA PHE A 171 -21.88 -7.95 5.66
C PHE A 171 -23.26 -7.36 5.39
N ASN A 172 -24.22 -8.19 4.94
CA ASN A 172 -25.61 -7.79 4.79
C ASN A 172 -26.44 -8.36 5.96
N GLU A 173 -26.87 -7.49 6.86
CA GLU A 173 -27.60 -7.81 8.09
C GLU A 173 -29.01 -8.34 7.83
N THR A 174 -29.59 -8.05 6.66
CA THR A 174 -30.95 -8.51 6.31
C THR A 174 -30.99 -9.97 5.89
N ASN A 175 -29.96 -10.44 5.19
CA ASN A 175 -29.91 -11.82 4.68
C ASN A 175 -28.74 -12.65 5.22
N ASN A 176 -27.95 -12.10 6.14
CA ASN A 176 -26.76 -12.70 6.74
C ASN A 176 -25.70 -13.16 5.72
N LYS A 177 -25.65 -12.56 4.53
CA LYS A 177 -24.60 -12.85 3.53
C LYS A 177 -23.35 -12.03 3.82
N VAL A 178 -22.20 -12.65 3.59
CA VAL A 178 -20.88 -12.02 3.74
C VAL A 178 -20.13 -12.12 2.42
N HIS A 179 -19.78 -10.97 1.84
CA HIS A 179 -18.80 -10.91 0.77
C HIS A 179 -17.43 -10.65 1.36
N LEU A 180 -16.50 -11.59 1.15
CA LEU A 180 -15.10 -11.48 1.56
C LEU A 180 -14.23 -11.26 0.33
N ASN A 181 -13.42 -10.21 0.36
CA ASN A 181 -12.36 -9.99 -0.62
C ASN A 181 -11.01 -9.92 0.10
N THR A 182 -10.02 -10.65 -0.42
CA THR A 182 -8.66 -10.67 0.12
C THR A 182 -7.64 -10.44 -0.98
N ASN A 183 -6.66 -9.58 -0.71
CA ASN A 183 -5.55 -9.33 -1.63
C ASN A 183 -4.22 -9.24 -0.87
N ILE A 184 -3.15 -9.76 -1.47
CA ILE A 184 -1.81 -9.60 -0.93
C ILE A 184 -1.33 -8.19 -1.23
N ASN A 185 -0.89 -7.47 -0.19
CA ASN A 185 -0.31 -6.15 -0.30
C ASN A 185 1.22 -6.26 -0.45
N PHE A 186 1.70 -6.43 -1.68
CA PHE A 186 3.14 -6.52 -1.94
C PHE A 186 3.90 -5.23 -1.61
N GLU A 187 3.24 -4.07 -1.57
CA GLU A 187 3.85 -2.79 -1.14
C GLU A 187 4.30 -2.80 0.33
N TYR A 188 3.76 -3.73 1.13
CA TYR A 188 4.20 -3.96 2.51
C TYR A 188 5.61 -4.56 2.57
N LEU A 189 6.02 -5.30 1.53
CA LEU A 189 7.35 -5.88 1.45
C LEU A 189 8.33 -4.83 0.93
N ARG A 190 9.32 -4.45 1.76
CA ARG A 190 10.33 -3.46 1.38
C ARG A 190 11.61 -4.12 0.86
N THR A 191 11.96 -5.27 1.42
CA THR A 191 13.19 -6.01 1.10
C THR A 191 12.90 -7.48 0.82
N ILE A 192 13.85 -8.18 0.18
CA ILE A 192 13.78 -9.65 0.03
C ILE A 192 13.67 -10.35 1.39
N ASP A 193 14.31 -9.82 2.44
CA ASP A 193 14.18 -10.36 3.79
C ASP A 193 12.73 -10.34 4.30
N ASP A 194 11.98 -9.28 3.98
CA ASP A 194 10.57 -9.17 4.36
C ASP A 194 9.73 -10.24 3.66
N TYR A 195 10.00 -10.52 2.37
CA TYR A 195 9.36 -11.64 1.68
C TYR A 195 9.57 -12.95 2.44
N PHE A 196 10.79 -13.24 2.90
CA PHE A 196 11.08 -14.48 3.63
C PHE A 196 10.46 -14.54 5.02
N LYS A 197 10.17 -13.41 5.68
CA LYS A 197 9.38 -13.37 6.92
C LYS A 197 7.93 -13.81 6.69
N PHE A 198 7.36 -13.50 5.51
CA PHE A 198 5.98 -13.83 5.16
C PHE A 198 5.84 -15.01 4.20
N ARG A 199 6.94 -15.65 3.78
CA ARG A 199 6.96 -16.71 2.77
C ARG A 199 6.01 -17.85 3.12
N ASP A 200 6.02 -18.31 4.37
CA ASP A 200 5.15 -19.40 4.81
C ASP A 200 3.67 -19.01 4.76
N PHE A 201 3.33 -17.78 5.13
CA PHE A 201 1.99 -17.23 4.97
C PHE A 201 1.59 -17.17 3.49
N LEU A 202 2.44 -16.61 2.63
CA LEU A 202 2.18 -16.47 1.19
C LEU A 202 1.99 -17.83 0.50
N LYS A 203 2.77 -18.84 0.87
CA LYS A 203 2.61 -20.22 0.40
C LYS A 203 1.26 -20.79 0.82
N ASN A 204 0.93 -20.70 2.11
CA ASN A 204 -0.34 -21.22 2.60
C ASN A 204 -1.53 -20.45 2.00
N TYR A 205 -1.38 -19.16 1.70
CA TYR A 205 -2.38 -18.35 1.03
C TYR A 205 -2.60 -18.81 -0.41
N SER A 206 -1.53 -19.02 -1.19
CA SER A 206 -1.63 -19.48 -2.58
C SER A 206 -2.22 -20.90 -2.70
N GLU A 207 -1.96 -21.75 -1.71
CA GLU A 207 -2.52 -23.11 -1.59
C GLU A 207 -3.96 -23.14 -1.02
N GLY A 208 -4.51 -21.98 -0.62
CA GLY A 208 -5.83 -21.89 0.02
C GLY A 208 -5.92 -22.64 1.36
N ARG A 209 -4.86 -22.56 2.17
CA ARG A 209 -4.73 -23.20 3.50
C ARG A 209 -4.84 -22.21 4.67
N VAL A 210 -4.98 -20.91 4.39
CA VAL A 210 -5.24 -19.87 5.40
C VAL A 210 -6.71 -19.88 5.79
N LYS A 211 -6.96 -19.89 7.10
CA LYS A 211 -8.29 -19.81 7.72
C LYS A 211 -8.48 -18.43 8.34
N ILE A 212 -9.71 -17.92 8.24
CA ILE A 212 -10.16 -16.68 8.85
C ILE A 212 -11.39 -16.95 9.72
N LEU A 213 -11.57 -16.19 10.82
CA LEU A 213 -12.70 -16.30 11.75
C LEU A 213 -12.94 -17.74 12.26
N SER A 214 -11.92 -18.32 12.89
CA SER A 214 -11.99 -19.63 13.58
C SER A 214 -12.68 -20.72 12.73
N LYS A 215 -12.00 -21.10 11.63
CA LYS A 215 -12.24 -22.28 10.75
C LYS A 215 -13.27 -22.17 9.62
N ASN A 216 -14.22 -21.24 9.63
CA ASN A 216 -15.37 -21.34 8.73
C ASN A 216 -15.13 -20.88 7.28
N ILE A 217 -14.09 -20.10 7.03
CA ILE A 217 -13.82 -19.58 5.69
C ILE A 217 -12.39 -19.94 5.31
N THR A 218 -12.28 -20.79 4.29
CA THR A 218 -11.01 -21.07 3.62
C THR A 218 -10.91 -20.14 2.42
N LEU A 219 -9.78 -19.45 2.27
CA LEU A 219 -9.52 -18.59 1.11
C LEU A 219 -9.21 -19.45 -0.13
N ARG A 220 -10.19 -20.22 -0.61
CA ARG A 220 -10.07 -21.03 -1.84
C ARG A 220 -10.66 -20.27 -3.01
N SER A 221 -9.89 -20.17 -4.10
CA SER A 221 -10.48 -20.04 -5.45
C SER A 221 -10.46 -21.42 -6.11
N GLU A 222 -11.47 -21.72 -6.91
CA GLU A 222 -11.58 -23.02 -7.61
C GLU A 222 -10.40 -23.28 -8.57
N ASP A 223 -9.66 -22.22 -8.96
CA ASP A 223 -8.55 -22.27 -9.91
C ASP A 223 -7.16 -22.10 -9.26
N ASN A 224 -6.85 -22.97 -8.29
CA ASN A 224 -5.63 -22.83 -7.48
C ASN A 224 -4.33 -23.28 -8.19
N ASN A 225 -4.40 -24.07 -9.26
CA ASN A 225 -3.19 -24.61 -9.89
C ASN A 225 -2.29 -23.52 -10.47
N ASP A 226 -2.86 -22.50 -11.09
CA ASP A 226 -2.08 -21.40 -11.66
C ASP A 226 -1.48 -20.50 -10.57
N LYS A 227 -2.22 -20.24 -9.49
CA LYS A 227 -1.70 -19.50 -8.33
C LYS A 227 -0.53 -20.22 -7.65
N ILE A 228 -0.62 -21.54 -7.50
CA ILE A 228 0.47 -22.36 -6.95
C ILE A 228 1.71 -22.27 -7.86
N LYS A 229 1.55 -22.46 -9.18
CA LYS A 229 2.67 -22.35 -10.13
C LYS A 229 3.30 -20.96 -10.15
N ILE A 230 2.50 -19.90 -10.09
CA ILE A 230 3.00 -18.51 -10.02
C ILE A 230 3.80 -18.31 -8.74
N PHE A 231 3.27 -18.77 -7.60
CA PHE A 231 4.00 -18.72 -6.33
C PHE A 231 5.34 -19.46 -6.42
N GLU A 232 5.36 -20.70 -6.92
CA GLU A 232 6.59 -21.50 -7.05
C GLU A 232 7.65 -20.82 -7.93
N LYS A 233 7.25 -20.25 -9.07
CA LYS A 233 8.15 -19.52 -9.97
C LYS A 233 8.72 -18.28 -9.29
N ASN A 234 7.88 -17.48 -8.65
CA ASN A 234 8.31 -16.28 -7.95
C ASN A 234 9.19 -16.62 -6.74
N ASP A 235 8.85 -17.67 -6.01
CA ASP A 235 9.64 -18.15 -4.87
C ASP A 235 11.05 -18.58 -5.28
N LYS A 236 11.21 -19.26 -6.43
CA LYS A 236 12.53 -19.58 -6.98
C LYS A 236 13.35 -18.31 -7.28
N LEU A 237 12.75 -17.31 -7.93
CA LEU A 237 13.41 -16.04 -8.21
C LEU A 237 13.81 -15.31 -6.91
N TYR A 238 12.92 -15.24 -5.92
CA TYR A 238 13.22 -14.57 -4.65
C TYR A 238 14.26 -15.33 -3.82
N ASN A 239 14.30 -16.67 -3.91
CA ASN A 239 15.38 -17.48 -3.36
C ASN A 239 16.72 -17.16 -4.04
N ALA A 240 16.75 -17.04 -5.38
CA ALA A 240 17.95 -16.61 -6.10
C ALA A 240 18.42 -15.23 -5.65
N LEU A 241 17.51 -14.25 -5.54
CA LEU A 241 17.82 -12.91 -5.03
C LEU A 241 18.37 -12.96 -3.60
N ARG A 242 17.82 -13.81 -2.72
CA ARG A 242 18.36 -13.98 -1.36
C ARG A 242 19.79 -14.53 -1.37
N LEU A 243 20.07 -15.53 -2.21
CA LEU A 243 21.42 -16.09 -2.35
C LEU A 243 22.41 -15.06 -2.91
N ILE A 244 22.00 -14.30 -3.92
CA ILE A 244 22.78 -13.18 -4.46
C ILE A 244 23.04 -12.15 -3.36
N GLN A 245 21.99 -11.71 -2.64
CA GLN A 245 22.08 -10.79 -1.50
C GLN A 245 23.12 -11.24 -0.47
N SER A 246 23.12 -12.53 -0.09
CA SER A 246 24.11 -13.08 0.83
C SER A 246 25.53 -13.08 0.25
N LYS A 247 25.69 -13.27 -1.06
CA LYS A 247 26.99 -13.31 -1.72
C LYS A 247 27.61 -11.92 -1.91
N ILE A 248 26.78 -10.89 -2.09
CA ILE A 248 27.21 -9.49 -2.28
C ILE A 248 27.13 -8.65 -0.99
N ASP A 249 26.67 -9.24 0.11
CA ASP A 249 26.45 -8.61 1.41
C ASP A 249 25.67 -7.28 1.34
N THR A 250 24.64 -7.21 0.50
CA THR A 250 23.84 -6.00 0.28
C THR A 250 22.36 -6.33 0.25
N LYS A 251 21.55 -5.63 1.05
CA LYS A 251 20.09 -5.79 1.06
C LYS A 251 19.48 -5.42 -0.28
N ILE A 252 18.76 -6.37 -0.87
CA ILE A 252 18.05 -6.18 -2.13
C ILE A 252 16.60 -5.75 -1.83
N PRO A 253 16.09 -4.68 -2.47
CA PRO A 253 14.70 -4.27 -2.33
C PRO A 253 13.76 -5.37 -2.86
N PHE A 254 12.55 -5.45 -2.28
CA PHE A 254 11.53 -6.32 -2.86
C PHE A 254 11.07 -5.73 -4.20
N PRO A 255 11.09 -6.51 -5.29
CA PRO A 255 10.77 -5.98 -6.60
C PRO A 255 9.25 -5.87 -6.79
N GLN A 256 8.71 -4.65 -6.76
CA GLN A 256 7.29 -4.38 -7.08
C GLN A 256 7.00 -4.57 -8.57
N ASN A 257 7.97 -4.18 -9.42
CA ASN A 257 7.94 -4.39 -10.87
C ASN A 257 9.30 -4.92 -11.32
N LEU A 258 9.30 -5.88 -12.24
CA LEU A 258 10.53 -6.44 -12.83
C LEU A 258 10.53 -6.18 -14.33
N SER A 259 11.56 -5.48 -14.80
CA SER A 259 11.81 -5.40 -16.23
C SER A 259 12.50 -6.67 -16.73
N ILE A 260 12.36 -6.99 -18.02
CA ILE A 260 13.09 -8.09 -18.66
C ILE A 260 14.61 -7.93 -18.48
N LYS A 261 15.10 -6.69 -18.51
CA LYS A 261 16.51 -6.37 -18.27
C LYS A 261 16.96 -6.75 -16.86
N ASP A 262 16.17 -6.43 -15.83
CA ASP A 262 16.48 -6.82 -14.45
C ASP A 262 16.52 -8.34 -14.32
N VAL A 263 15.54 -9.04 -14.89
CA VAL A 263 15.49 -10.52 -14.85
C VAL A 263 16.73 -11.13 -15.50
N ASN A 264 17.17 -10.61 -16.65
CA ASN A 264 18.37 -11.10 -17.33
C ASN A 264 19.64 -10.87 -16.50
N ILE A 265 19.77 -9.71 -15.85
CA ILE A 265 20.89 -9.42 -14.94
C ILE A 265 20.87 -10.39 -13.75
N ILE A 266 19.70 -10.61 -13.15
CA ILE A 266 19.53 -11.52 -12.00
C ILE A 266 19.90 -12.96 -12.40
N LYS A 267 19.48 -13.41 -13.59
CA LYS A 267 19.85 -14.71 -14.15
C LYS A 267 21.37 -14.87 -14.28
N ILE A 268 22.05 -13.90 -14.89
CA ILE A 268 23.50 -13.94 -15.07
C ILE A 268 24.23 -13.88 -13.73
N LEU A 269 23.80 -12.99 -12.82
CA LEU A 269 24.34 -12.92 -11.45
C LEU A 269 24.19 -14.24 -10.72
N PHE A 270 23.00 -14.84 -10.76
CA PHE A 270 22.73 -16.11 -10.10
C PHE A 270 23.67 -17.21 -10.60
N GLU A 271 23.74 -17.39 -11.92
CA GLU A 271 24.58 -18.42 -12.51
C GLU A 271 26.06 -18.18 -12.24
N SER A 272 26.52 -16.93 -12.34
CA SER A 272 27.93 -16.61 -12.13
C SER A 272 28.34 -16.71 -10.66
N TYR A 273 27.55 -16.16 -9.74
CA TYR A 273 27.94 -16.01 -8.33
C TYR A 273 27.57 -17.21 -7.45
N ILE A 274 26.50 -17.93 -7.80
CA ILE A 274 25.98 -19.04 -6.99
C ILE A 274 26.38 -20.38 -7.61
N ASN A 275 26.13 -20.55 -8.92
CA ASN A 275 26.42 -21.80 -9.63
C ASN A 275 27.83 -21.86 -10.24
N ASP A 276 28.57 -20.74 -10.27
CA ASP A 276 29.90 -20.64 -10.89
C ASP A 276 29.91 -21.07 -12.37
N ARG A 277 28.81 -20.77 -13.07
CA ARG A 277 28.51 -21.22 -14.44
C ARG A 277 28.39 -20.04 -15.40
N VAL A 278 28.94 -20.21 -16.59
CA VAL A 278 28.87 -19.24 -17.69
C VAL A 278 27.47 -19.27 -18.33
N VAL A 279 26.98 -18.10 -18.74
CA VAL A 279 25.69 -17.97 -19.42
C VAL A 279 25.89 -17.70 -20.91
N LYS A 280 25.25 -18.51 -21.76
CA LYS A 280 25.17 -18.30 -23.21
C LYS A 280 24.03 -17.34 -23.53
N PHE A 281 24.29 -16.35 -24.37
CA PHE A 281 23.32 -15.33 -24.77
C PHE A 281 23.39 -15.04 -26.27
N LYS A 282 22.35 -14.42 -26.81
CA LYS A 282 22.31 -13.98 -28.20
C LYS A 282 23.04 -12.64 -28.35
N SER A 283 24.10 -12.63 -29.15
CA SER A 283 24.86 -11.43 -29.47
C SER A 283 24.13 -10.50 -30.43
N GLU A 284 24.57 -9.24 -30.46
CA GLU A 284 24.21 -8.32 -31.52
C GLU A 284 24.90 -8.72 -32.85
N PRO A 285 24.28 -8.42 -34.01
CA PRO A 285 24.88 -8.69 -35.32
C PRO A 285 26.24 -8.02 -35.53
N SER A 286 26.46 -6.88 -34.87
CA SER A 286 27.66 -6.07 -34.99
C SER A 286 28.12 -5.65 -33.59
N LEU A 287 29.36 -6.02 -33.23
CA LEU A 287 29.97 -5.73 -31.94
C LEU A 287 31.03 -4.66 -32.14
N LYS A 288 30.97 -3.58 -31.36
CA LYS A 288 31.96 -2.50 -31.41
C LYS A 288 32.71 -2.43 -30.08
N PHE A 289 34.03 -2.52 -30.17
CA PHE A 289 34.94 -2.36 -29.04
C PHE A 289 35.83 -1.15 -29.27
N THR A 290 36.03 -0.36 -28.22
CA THR A 290 36.99 0.76 -28.19
C THR A 290 38.00 0.47 -27.09
N PHE A 291 39.29 0.67 -27.38
CA PHE A 291 40.37 0.33 -26.46
C PHE A 291 41.10 1.59 -25.98
N ASP A 292 41.48 1.61 -24.70
CA ASP A 292 42.20 2.74 -24.10
C ASP A 292 43.70 2.68 -24.39
N ASP A 293 44.30 1.48 -24.37
CA ASP A 293 45.74 1.26 -24.61
C ASP A 293 45.97 0.30 -25.80
N SER A 294 46.79 0.73 -26.75
CA SER A 294 47.20 -0.05 -27.93
C SER A 294 48.48 -0.85 -27.70
N SER A 295 49.14 -0.71 -26.55
CA SER A 295 50.41 -1.37 -26.22
C SER A 295 50.33 -2.90 -26.37
N ASN A 296 49.21 -3.51 -25.96
CA ASN A 296 48.96 -4.95 -26.08
C ASN A 296 48.62 -5.42 -27.51
N PHE A 297 48.42 -4.51 -28.46
CA PHE A 297 47.89 -4.83 -29.79
C PHE A 297 48.90 -4.72 -30.94
N LYS A 298 50.09 -4.16 -30.70
CA LYS A 298 51.05 -3.85 -31.78
C LYS A 298 51.54 -5.06 -32.57
N GLU A 299 51.51 -6.27 -32.00
CA GLU A 299 52.02 -7.48 -32.67
C GLU A 299 50.91 -8.38 -33.27
N SER A 300 49.64 -8.23 -32.86
CA SER A 300 48.59 -9.20 -33.19
C SER A 300 47.22 -8.57 -33.51
N PHE A 301 47.20 -7.30 -33.91
CA PHE A 301 45.95 -6.66 -34.30
C PHE A 301 45.32 -7.38 -35.51
N PRO A 302 44.04 -7.76 -35.45
CA PRO A 302 43.42 -8.51 -36.51
C PRO A 302 43.28 -7.68 -37.80
N ILE A 303 43.58 -8.31 -38.94
CA ILE A 303 43.38 -7.70 -40.26
C ILE A 303 41.89 -7.78 -40.61
N THR A 304 41.34 -6.70 -41.18
CA THR A 304 40.00 -6.66 -41.77
C THR A 304 39.77 -7.88 -42.68
N GLY A 305 38.62 -8.54 -42.51
CA GLY A 305 38.24 -9.75 -43.23
C GLY A 305 38.68 -11.06 -42.57
N LYS A 306 39.45 -11.03 -41.48
CA LYS A 306 39.78 -12.24 -40.71
C LYS A 306 38.50 -12.88 -40.17
N LYS A 307 38.29 -14.16 -40.50
CA LYS A 307 37.12 -14.97 -40.11
C LYS A 307 37.44 -15.89 -38.94
N ASN A 308 36.40 -16.48 -38.36
CA ASN A 308 36.45 -17.48 -37.28
C ASN A 308 37.26 -16.98 -36.08
N MET A 309 37.12 -15.70 -35.76
CA MET A 309 37.83 -15.08 -34.66
C MET A 309 37.03 -15.21 -33.37
N GLY A 310 37.66 -15.74 -32.33
CA GLY A 310 37.18 -15.63 -30.96
C GLY A 310 37.76 -14.39 -30.29
N ILE A 311 36.96 -13.67 -29.51
CA ILE A 311 37.43 -12.56 -28.68
C ILE A 311 36.92 -12.73 -27.25
N PHE A 312 37.82 -12.52 -26.30
CA PHE A 312 37.53 -12.47 -24.87
C PHE A 312 37.75 -11.04 -24.39
N VAL A 313 36.73 -10.45 -23.76
CA VAL A 313 36.76 -9.05 -23.32
C VAL A 313 36.23 -8.95 -21.89
N PRO A 314 37.11 -8.67 -20.91
CA PRO A 314 36.70 -8.29 -19.57
C PRO A 314 36.32 -6.79 -19.52
N PHE A 315 35.15 -6.47 -18.98
CA PHE A 315 34.70 -5.09 -18.77
C PHE A 315 34.51 -4.80 -17.29
N GLN A 316 35.27 -3.86 -16.74
CA GLN A 316 34.94 -3.30 -15.43
C GLN A 316 33.75 -2.36 -15.56
N ARG A 317 32.65 -2.66 -14.84
CA ARG A 317 31.46 -1.82 -14.87
C ARG A 317 30.63 -1.93 -13.60
N ASN A 318 29.78 -0.93 -13.38
CA ASN A 318 28.73 -0.99 -12.39
C ASN A 318 27.43 -1.45 -13.04
N ILE A 319 26.99 -2.67 -12.74
CA ILE A 319 25.66 -3.12 -13.13
C ILE A 319 24.62 -2.54 -12.18
N LYS A 320 23.48 -2.13 -12.73
CA LYS A 320 22.33 -1.66 -11.97
C LYS A 320 21.13 -2.54 -12.29
N PHE A 321 20.55 -3.14 -11.26
CA PHE A 321 19.26 -3.83 -11.34
C PHE A 321 18.43 -3.42 -10.12
N LEU A 322 17.13 -3.23 -10.32
CA LEU A 322 16.27 -2.64 -9.30
C LEU A 322 16.87 -1.31 -8.80
N SER A 323 17.13 -1.18 -7.50
CA SER A 323 17.83 -0.04 -6.90
C SER A 323 19.24 -0.39 -6.38
N VAL A 324 19.81 -1.51 -6.83
CA VAL A 324 21.14 -1.98 -6.40
C VAL A 324 22.15 -1.71 -7.51
N SER A 325 23.33 -1.23 -7.11
CA SER A 325 24.48 -1.04 -7.99
C SER A 325 25.63 -1.90 -7.50
N ILE A 326 26.17 -2.75 -8.37
CA ILE A 326 27.26 -3.68 -8.02
C ILE A 326 28.42 -3.47 -8.99
N PRO A 327 29.64 -3.23 -8.49
CA PRO A 327 30.83 -3.22 -9.32
C PRO A 327 31.21 -4.67 -9.68
N ILE A 328 31.37 -4.92 -10.97
CA ILE A 328 31.69 -6.25 -11.51
C ILE A 328 32.74 -6.15 -12.60
N ILE A 329 33.41 -7.27 -12.85
CA ILE A 329 34.05 -7.56 -14.12
C ILE A 329 33.09 -8.43 -14.94
N GLU A 330 32.57 -7.86 -16.01
CA GLU A 330 31.75 -8.56 -17.00
C GLU A 330 32.66 -9.19 -18.04
N ASN A 331 32.84 -10.51 -17.94
CA ASN A 331 33.69 -11.28 -18.83
C ASN A 331 32.86 -11.80 -19.99
N GLN A 332 33.09 -11.27 -21.19
CA GLN A 332 32.38 -11.69 -22.40
C GLN A 332 33.31 -12.48 -23.31
N LEU A 333 32.81 -13.61 -23.82
CA LEU A 333 33.48 -14.41 -24.84
C LEU A 333 32.56 -14.50 -26.07
N TYR A 334 33.07 -14.07 -27.21
CA TYR A 334 32.41 -14.22 -28.50
C TYR A 334 33.21 -15.20 -29.35
N THR A 335 32.53 -16.15 -29.99
CA THR A 335 33.15 -17.16 -30.86
C THR A 335 32.81 -16.91 -32.33
N ASP A 336 33.60 -17.42 -33.26
CA ASP A 336 33.26 -17.43 -34.70
C ASP A 336 32.80 -16.07 -35.28
N THR A 337 33.51 -14.99 -34.96
CA THR A 337 33.24 -13.64 -35.50
C THR A 337 34.10 -13.34 -36.74
N THR A 338 33.69 -12.33 -37.52
CA THR A 338 34.48 -11.78 -38.63
C THR A 338 34.85 -10.33 -38.38
N VAL A 339 36.10 -9.97 -38.62
CA VAL A 339 36.61 -8.61 -38.43
C VAL A 339 36.12 -7.74 -39.59
N LYS A 340 35.17 -6.85 -39.31
CA LYS A 340 34.63 -5.92 -40.31
C LYS A 340 35.50 -4.68 -40.47
N THR A 341 35.93 -4.13 -39.34
CA THR A 341 36.78 -2.95 -39.30
C THR A 341 37.75 -3.12 -38.14
N ALA A 342 39.01 -2.85 -38.41
CA ALA A 342 40.05 -2.82 -37.40
C ALA A 342 40.85 -1.53 -37.62
N ASP A 343 40.58 -0.53 -36.78
CA ASP A 343 41.22 0.79 -36.85
C ASP A 343 42.12 0.99 -35.64
N LEU A 344 43.43 0.97 -35.87
CA LEU A 344 44.46 1.21 -34.85
C LEU A 344 44.55 2.67 -34.43
N GLN A 345 44.25 3.62 -35.33
CA GLN A 345 44.32 5.06 -35.05
C GLN A 345 43.16 5.46 -34.14
N ASP A 346 41.94 5.06 -34.49
CA ASP A 346 40.73 5.32 -33.70
C ASP A 346 40.58 4.35 -32.51
N ARG A 347 41.42 3.31 -32.44
CA ARG A 347 41.39 2.25 -31.42
C ARG A 347 40.03 1.55 -31.37
N VAL A 348 39.47 1.26 -32.54
CA VAL A 348 38.15 0.66 -32.70
C VAL A 348 38.26 -0.68 -33.42
N LEU A 349 37.60 -1.70 -32.87
CA LEU A 349 37.38 -2.99 -33.52
C LEU A 349 35.88 -3.23 -33.69
N ILE A 350 35.45 -3.48 -34.92
CA ILE A 350 34.08 -3.85 -35.26
C ILE A 350 34.08 -5.29 -35.75
N LEU A 351 33.32 -6.14 -35.07
CA LEU A 351 33.13 -7.54 -35.43
C LEU A 351 31.71 -7.79 -35.89
N GLU A 352 31.56 -8.62 -36.92
CA GLU A 352 30.27 -9.17 -37.32
C GLU A 352 30.11 -10.58 -36.78
N THR A 353 28.95 -10.85 -36.18
CA THR A 353 28.55 -12.17 -35.75
C THR A 353 27.86 -12.90 -36.90
N ASN A 354 28.03 -14.22 -36.97
CA ASN A 354 27.40 -15.06 -37.99
C ASN A 354 26.48 -16.09 -37.31
N LYS A 355 25.85 -16.97 -38.09
CA LYS A 355 24.90 -17.98 -37.57
C LYS A 355 25.54 -19.00 -36.62
N ASN A 356 26.86 -19.18 -36.69
CA ASN A 356 27.62 -20.10 -35.84
C ASN A 356 28.18 -19.41 -34.59
N ASN A 357 28.07 -18.07 -34.49
CA ASN A 357 28.53 -17.34 -33.34
C ASN A 357 27.77 -17.80 -32.08
N GLU A 358 28.55 -18.17 -31.07
CA GLU A 358 28.07 -18.31 -29.71
C GLU A 358 28.72 -17.23 -28.84
N SER A 359 27.91 -16.67 -27.94
CA SER A 359 28.31 -15.62 -27.03
C SER A 359 28.02 -16.00 -25.60
N PHE A 360 28.97 -15.68 -24.74
CA PHE A 360 29.00 -16.14 -23.37
C PHE A 360 29.35 -14.99 -22.44
N VAL A 361 28.73 -14.95 -21.27
CA VAL A 361 28.97 -13.94 -20.24
C VAL A 361 29.16 -14.60 -18.87
N PHE A 362 30.08 -14.05 -18.09
CA PHE A 362 30.32 -14.44 -16.71
C PHE A 362 30.63 -13.20 -15.87
N TYR A 363 29.87 -12.99 -14.81
CA TYR A 363 30.12 -11.89 -13.89
C TYR A 363 31.07 -12.35 -12.79
N GLN A 364 32.10 -11.55 -12.56
CA GLN A 364 33.02 -11.71 -11.46
C GLN A 364 32.92 -10.48 -10.56
N ASN A 365 33.02 -10.63 -9.24
CA ASN A 365 33.10 -9.48 -8.36
C ASN A 365 34.41 -8.73 -8.66
N SER A 366 34.34 -7.40 -8.85
CA SER A 366 35.51 -6.58 -9.15
C SER A 366 36.55 -6.56 -8.02
N GLU A 367 36.16 -6.90 -6.80
CA GLU A 367 37.06 -6.98 -5.64
C GLU A 367 37.80 -8.31 -5.55
N GLU A 368 37.50 -9.29 -6.40
CA GLU A 368 38.22 -10.56 -6.41
C GLU A 368 39.65 -10.37 -6.96
N TYR A 369 40.63 -10.93 -6.24
CA TYR A 369 42.06 -10.75 -6.55
C TYR A 369 42.53 -11.34 -7.88
N LYS A 370 41.78 -12.29 -8.47
CA LYS A 370 42.22 -13.02 -9.67
C LYS A 370 41.18 -12.91 -10.77
N GLU A 371 41.45 -12.10 -11.79
CA GLU A 371 40.62 -12.07 -13.00
C GLU A 371 40.59 -13.44 -13.68
N ILE A 372 39.41 -13.83 -14.16
CA ILE A 372 39.26 -15.06 -14.94
C ILE A 372 40.06 -14.96 -16.25
N SER A 373 40.88 -15.98 -16.50
CA SER A 373 41.64 -16.09 -17.74
C SER A 373 40.78 -16.56 -18.91
N ILE A 374 41.23 -16.31 -20.13
CA ILE A 374 40.60 -16.85 -21.34
C ILE A 374 40.48 -18.38 -21.30
N ASN A 375 41.49 -19.08 -20.76
CA ASN A 375 41.47 -20.54 -20.64
C ASN A 375 40.39 -21.01 -19.65
N GLU A 376 40.27 -20.35 -18.49
CA GLU A 376 39.21 -20.65 -17.52
C GLU A 376 37.82 -20.38 -18.12
N MET A 377 37.65 -19.27 -18.86
CA MET A 377 36.41 -18.97 -19.58
C MET A 377 36.07 -20.04 -20.64
N LEU A 378 37.09 -20.50 -21.40
CA LEU A 378 36.95 -21.56 -22.40
C LEU A 378 36.61 -22.93 -21.79
N GLU A 379 37.08 -23.21 -20.57
CA GLU A 379 36.70 -24.43 -19.86
C GLU A 379 35.28 -24.33 -19.31
N LYS A 380 34.93 -23.21 -18.67
CA LYS A 380 33.57 -22.99 -18.13
C LYS A 380 32.49 -22.99 -19.21
N LYS A 381 32.79 -22.54 -20.43
CA LYS A 381 31.81 -22.53 -21.55
C LYS A 381 31.28 -23.93 -21.87
N LYS A 382 32.04 -25.01 -21.59
CA LYS A 382 31.63 -26.39 -21.87
C LYS A 382 30.38 -26.81 -21.10
N ALA A 383 30.12 -26.17 -19.96
CA ALA A 383 28.95 -26.39 -19.13
C ALA A 383 28.03 -25.16 -19.09
N ALA A 384 28.09 -24.29 -20.10
CA ALA A 384 27.27 -23.08 -20.15
C ALA A 384 25.77 -23.41 -20.24
N ILE A 385 24.94 -22.51 -19.70
CA ILE A 385 23.48 -22.57 -19.80
C ILE A 385 22.96 -21.43 -20.67
N GLU A 386 21.93 -21.66 -21.49
CA GLU A 386 21.30 -20.59 -22.26
C GLU A 386 20.52 -19.65 -21.33
N LEU A 387 20.61 -18.34 -21.57
CA LEU A 387 19.97 -17.32 -20.72
C LEU A 387 18.48 -17.58 -20.51
N ASP A 388 17.78 -18.07 -21.53
CA ASP A 388 16.35 -18.33 -21.49
C ASP A 388 16.01 -19.60 -20.68
N ASP A 389 16.93 -20.55 -20.56
CA ASP A 389 16.77 -21.82 -19.86
C ASP A 389 17.05 -21.74 -18.35
N ILE A 390 17.56 -20.62 -17.86
CA ILE A 390 17.86 -20.42 -16.44
C ILE A 390 16.56 -20.41 -15.61
N ASP A 391 16.45 -21.38 -14.70
CA ASP A 391 15.30 -21.60 -13.83
C ASP A 391 15.56 -21.31 -12.34
N PHE A 392 16.73 -20.76 -12.02
CA PHE A 392 17.21 -20.48 -10.66
C PHE A 392 17.45 -21.70 -9.77
N SER A 393 17.68 -22.88 -10.34
CA SER A 393 18.10 -24.06 -9.58
C SER A 393 19.58 -23.98 -9.18
N VAL A 394 19.87 -24.27 -7.91
CA VAL A 394 21.25 -24.37 -7.40
C VAL A 394 21.86 -25.68 -7.87
N LEU A 395 23.02 -25.63 -8.53
CA LEU A 395 23.78 -26.82 -8.86
C LEU A 395 24.36 -27.43 -7.58
N LYS A 396 24.11 -28.72 -7.35
CA LYS A 396 24.82 -29.46 -6.30
C LYS A 396 26.30 -29.53 -6.68
N LYS A 397 27.16 -28.94 -5.86
CA LYS A 397 28.62 -29.06 -6.00
C LYS A 397 29.09 -30.44 -5.58
#